data_AF-A0A925XX01-F1
#
_entry.id   AF-A0A925XX01-F1
#
_cell.length_a   1.000
_cell.length_b   1.000
_cell.length_c   1.000
_cell.angle_alpha   90.00
_cell.angle_beta   90.00
_cell.angle_gamma   90.00
#
_symmetry.space_group_name_H-M   'P 1'
#
loop_
_entity.id
_entity.type
_entity.pdbx_description
1 polymer ?
#
loop_
_entity_poly.entity_id
_entity_poly.type
_entity_poly.pdbx_seq_one_letter_code
_entity_poly.pdbx_strand_id
1 'polypeptide(L)'
;GDVIGHQVTLRGKRAQDFLNRLVHVALPRTKDFKGISADAIDEMGNYTLGMKEHTVFPETTDEELKDVFGLAVTGRVALAHLKRNTGAQEGDVLFLTKPLGIGILTTAQKKGILKDEHATLARDVMCRLNNAGATFGTLPYVHAMTDVTGFGLMGHLCELCEGADLSAEIDYNAVPIIDRDVILDYLKQKSFPGGTTRNIESYGNKLAPLTEEQKYILCDPQTSGGLLVSVDPQHAADFLDVGRECGLGELVQIGKMTARNTHVISLR
;
A
#
# COMPACT_ATOMS: atom_id res chain seq x y z
N GLY A 1 14.91 -31.06 5.52
CA GLY A 1 13.55 -31.52 5.82
C GLY A 1 12.62 -30.46 5.30
N ASP A 2 11.61 -30.86 4.56
CA ASP A 2 10.77 -29.90 3.84
C ASP A 2 9.90 -29.08 4.81
N VAL A 3 9.70 -27.81 4.47
CA VAL A 3 8.90 -26.89 5.29
C VAL A 3 7.42 -27.25 5.13
N ILE A 4 6.78 -27.64 6.23
CA ILE A 4 5.38 -28.10 6.26
C ILE A 4 4.37 -27.04 6.75
N GLY A 5 4.79 -25.80 7.07
CA GLY A 5 3.87 -24.69 7.38
C GLY A 5 4.46 -23.49 8.14
N HIS A 6 3.63 -22.44 8.37
CA HIS A 6 3.96 -21.22 9.14
C HIS A 6 2.88 -20.89 10.21
N GLN A 7 3.27 -20.18 11.29
CA GLN A 7 2.42 -19.80 12.43
C GLN A 7 2.21 -18.28 12.51
N VAL A 8 0.98 -17.82 12.80
CA VAL A 8 0.63 -16.40 12.96
C VAL A 8 -0.20 -16.19 14.24
N THR A 9 0.02 -15.07 14.95
CA THR A 9 -0.76 -14.68 16.14
C THR A 9 -1.64 -13.47 15.86
N LEU A 10 -2.95 -13.64 15.95
CA LEU A 10 -3.94 -12.56 15.81
C LEU A 10 -4.17 -11.88 17.16
N ARG A 11 -4.39 -10.55 17.17
CA ARG A 11 -4.71 -9.77 18.39
C ARG A 11 -5.80 -8.72 18.12
N GLY A 12 -6.42 -8.19 19.17
CA GLY A 12 -7.40 -7.10 19.08
C GLY A 12 -8.65 -7.46 18.26
N LYS A 13 -9.21 -6.50 17.51
CA LYS A 13 -10.44 -6.70 16.72
C LYS A 13 -10.34 -7.86 15.73
N ARG A 14 -9.17 -8.08 15.10
CA ARG A 14 -8.96 -9.21 14.18
C ARG A 14 -8.94 -10.55 14.90
N ALA A 15 -8.38 -10.63 16.11
CA ALA A 15 -8.51 -11.82 16.93
C ALA A 15 -9.94 -12.05 17.38
N GLN A 16 -10.64 -10.99 17.80
CA GLN A 16 -12.04 -11.06 18.22
C GLN A 16 -12.95 -11.50 17.06
N ASP A 17 -12.81 -10.91 15.88
CA ASP A 17 -13.59 -11.29 14.69
C ASP A 17 -13.26 -12.71 14.23
N PHE A 18 -11.97 -13.09 14.21
CA PHE A 18 -11.56 -14.46 13.91
C PHE A 18 -12.11 -15.44 14.94
N LEU A 19 -11.98 -15.15 16.24
CA LEU A 19 -12.46 -15.99 17.33
C LEU A 19 -13.99 -16.10 17.31
N ASN A 20 -14.71 -15.01 17.09
CA ASN A 20 -16.17 -15.00 16.97
C ASN A 20 -16.62 -15.87 15.80
N ARG A 21 -15.97 -15.76 14.63
CA ARG A 21 -16.29 -16.63 13.49
C ARG A 21 -15.89 -18.08 13.76
N LEU A 22 -14.74 -18.32 14.37
CA LEU A 22 -14.27 -19.66 14.70
C LEU A 22 -15.28 -20.35 15.64
N VAL A 23 -15.68 -19.68 16.71
CA VAL A 23 -16.57 -20.23 17.74
C VAL A 23 -18.02 -20.34 17.27
N HIS A 24 -18.55 -19.34 16.57
CA HIS A 24 -19.98 -19.29 16.24
C HIS A 24 -20.31 -19.83 14.84
N VAL A 25 -19.33 -19.94 13.95
CA VAL A 25 -19.56 -20.36 12.55
C VAL A 25 -18.83 -21.66 12.24
N ALA A 26 -17.52 -21.74 12.47
CA ALA A 26 -16.71 -22.88 12.03
C ALA A 26 -16.84 -24.13 12.94
N LEU A 27 -16.71 -23.98 14.26
CA LEU A 27 -16.78 -25.12 15.20
C LEU A 27 -18.15 -25.82 15.23
N PRO A 28 -19.31 -25.13 15.23
CA PRO A 28 -20.61 -25.80 15.24
C PRO A 28 -20.91 -26.58 13.96
N ARG A 29 -20.22 -26.25 12.85
CA ARG A 29 -20.37 -26.92 11.55
C ARG A 29 -19.35 -28.04 11.34
N THR A 30 -18.38 -28.18 12.25
CA THR A 30 -17.41 -29.26 12.18
C THR A 30 -18.10 -30.58 12.50
N LYS A 31 -17.96 -31.57 11.61
CA LYS A 31 -18.59 -32.88 11.76
C LYS A 31 -18.12 -33.55 13.07
N ASP A 32 -19.07 -34.08 13.83
CA ASP A 32 -18.83 -34.75 15.12
C ASP A 32 -18.14 -33.88 16.18
N PHE A 33 -18.40 -32.57 16.20
CA PHE A 33 -17.86 -31.67 17.23
C PHE A 33 -18.40 -32.00 18.63
N LYS A 34 -17.53 -32.50 19.52
CA LYS A 34 -17.86 -32.89 20.91
C LYS A 34 -17.45 -31.84 21.95
N GLY A 35 -17.22 -30.61 21.51
CA GLY A 35 -16.66 -29.54 22.34
C GLY A 35 -15.15 -29.43 22.23
N ILE A 36 -14.61 -28.49 23.00
CA ILE A 36 -13.19 -28.11 23.01
C ILE A 36 -12.53 -28.80 24.21
N SER A 37 -11.47 -29.59 24.00
CA SER A 37 -10.81 -30.34 25.09
C SER A 37 -10.00 -29.42 26.00
N ALA A 38 -10.19 -29.49 27.32
CA ALA A 38 -9.45 -28.68 28.29
C ALA A 38 -7.95 -29.04 28.35
N ASP A 39 -7.60 -30.27 27.95
CA ASP A 39 -6.22 -30.78 27.99
C ASP A 39 -5.28 -30.07 27.01
N ALA A 40 -5.81 -29.30 26.06
CA ALA A 40 -5.04 -28.53 25.09
C ALA A 40 -4.71 -27.09 25.55
N ILE A 41 -4.98 -26.78 26.83
CA ILE A 41 -4.59 -25.54 27.50
C ILE A 41 -3.25 -25.77 28.19
N ASP A 42 -2.25 -24.95 27.87
CA ASP A 42 -0.96 -25.01 28.55
C ASP A 42 -0.97 -24.33 29.93
N GLU A 43 0.10 -24.52 30.70
CA GLU A 43 0.24 -23.94 32.05
C GLU A 43 0.20 -22.40 32.07
N MET A 44 0.39 -21.75 30.91
CA MET A 44 0.31 -20.30 30.75
C MET A 44 -1.08 -19.83 30.30
N GLY A 45 -2.04 -20.75 30.13
CA GLY A 45 -3.41 -20.48 29.75
C GLY A 45 -3.65 -20.31 28.25
N ASN A 46 -2.69 -20.68 27.39
CA ASN A 46 -2.88 -20.63 25.94
C ASN A 46 -3.58 -21.90 25.46
N TYR A 47 -4.60 -21.73 24.60
CA TYR A 47 -5.32 -22.84 23.98
C TYR A 47 -4.82 -23.09 22.56
N THR A 48 -4.39 -24.32 22.25
CA THR A 48 -3.99 -24.71 20.89
C THR A 48 -5.00 -25.66 20.25
N LEU A 49 -5.53 -25.29 19.09
CA LEU A 49 -6.51 -26.11 18.35
C LEU A 49 -6.02 -26.38 16.92
N GLY A 50 -5.95 -27.66 16.55
CA GLY A 50 -5.71 -28.08 15.15
C GLY A 50 -7.02 -28.24 14.39
N MET A 51 -7.12 -27.65 13.20
CA MET A 51 -8.27 -27.81 12.29
C MET A 51 -7.93 -28.81 11.18
N LYS A 52 -8.80 -29.79 10.96
CA LYS A 52 -8.57 -30.89 10.00
C LYS A 52 -8.94 -30.53 8.55
N GLU A 53 -9.73 -29.48 8.34
CA GLU A 53 -10.22 -29.02 7.04
C GLU A 53 -9.84 -27.54 6.83
N HIS A 54 -9.49 -27.14 5.60
CA HIS A 54 -8.99 -25.78 5.29
C HIS A 54 -10.09 -24.79 4.88
N THR A 55 -11.31 -25.26 4.61
CA THR A 55 -12.49 -24.48 4.22
C THR A 55 -13.59 -24.56 5.29
N VAL A 56 -13.29 -24.02 6.46
CA VAL A 56 -14.17 -24.04 7.65
C VAL A 56 -15.02 -22.77 7.79
N PHE A 57 -14.76 -21.76 6.95
CA PHE A 57 -15.54 -20.52 6.88
C PHE A 57 -16.36 -20.51 5.56
N PRO A 58 -17.70 -20.52 5.65
CA PRO A 58 -18.61 -20.76 4.52
C PRO A 58 -18.75 -19.59 3.53
N GLU A 59 -18.10 -18.44 3.77
CA GLU A 59 -18.26 -17.24 2.95
C GLU A 59 -17.39 -17.21 1.68
N THR A 60 -16.61 -18.26 1.41
CA THR A 60 -15.83 -18.40 0.16
C THR A 60 -16.08 -19.77 -0.42
N THR A 61 -16.75 -19.85 -1.57
CA THR A 61 -16.82 -21.09 -2.34
C THR A 61 -15.66 -21.12 -3.32
N ASP A 62 -14.98 -22.27 -3.43
CA ASP A 62 -13.79 -22.45 -4.30
C ASP A 62 -14.08 -22.14 -5.79
N GLU A 63 -15.35 -22.04 -6.18
CA GLU A 63 -15.82 -21.87 -7.56
C GLU A 63 -15.75 -20.41 -8.08
N GLU A 64 -15.63 -19.40 -7.21
CA GLU A 64 -15.60 -17.98 -7.62
C GLU A 64 -14.18 -17.39 -7.75
N LEU A 65 -13.17 -18.08 -7.21
CA LEU A 65 -11.78 -17.63 -7.20
C LEU A 65 -10.98 -18.43 -8.24
N LYS A 66 -10.90 -17.93 -9.47
CA LYS A 66 -10.26 -18.70 -10.57
C LYS A 66 -8.76 -18.92 -10.35
N ASP A 67 -8.02 -17.94 -9.86
CA ASP A 67 -6.59 -18.08 -9.54
C ASP A 67 -6.20 -17.04 -8.48
N VAL A 68 -5.97 -17.48 -7.24
CA VAL A 68 -5.49 -16.61 -6.15
C VAL A 68 -4.02 -16.91 -5.89
N PHE A 69 -3.19 -15.89 -6.00
CA PHE A 69 -1.77 -15.95 -5.66
C PHE A 69 -1.41 -14.81 -4.71
N GLY A 70 -0.72 -15.15 -3.64
CA GLY A 70 -0.26 -14.21 -2.63
C GLY A 70 0.82 -14.85 -1.77
N LEU A 71 1.56 -14.03 -1.04
CA LEU A 71 2.64 -14.48 -0.17
C LEU A 71 2.38 -14.00 1.26
N ALA A 72 2.67 -14.85 2.25
CA ALA A 72 2.84 -14.42 3.63
C ALA A 72 4.33 -14.21 3.88
N VAL A 73 4.74 -12.96 4.14
CA VAL A 73 6.16 -12.57 4.27
C VAL A 73 6.45 -12.15 5.71
N THR A 74 7.54 -12.66 6.28
CA THR A 74 8.04 -12.25 7.60
C THR A 74 9.37 -11.52 7.44
N GLY A 75 9.50 -10.34 8.06
CA GLY A 75 10.71 -9.52 8.06
C GLY A 75 11.23 -9.25 9.47
N ARG A 76 12.47 -8.74 9.57
CA ARG A 76 13.10 -8.31 10.82
C ARG A 76 13.63 -6.89 10.66
N VAL A 77 13.43 -6.05 11.67
CA VAL A 77 13.93 -4.68 11.71
C VAL A 77 14.33 -4.32 13.14
N ALA A 78 15.40 -3.55 13.32
CA ALA A 78 15.71 -2.96 14.61
C ALA A 78 14.64 -1.91 14.94
N LEU A 79 14.12 -1.87 16.17
CA LEU A 79 13.04 -0.95 16.54
C LEU A 79 13.40 0.52 16.28
N ALA A 80 14.67 0.89 16.45
CA ALA A 80 15.17 2.24 16.16
C ALA A 80 15.07 2.63 14.66
N HIS A 81 15.03 1.64 13.77
CA HIS A 81 14.94 1.84 12.31
C HIS A 81 13.51 1.61 11.78
N LEU A 82 12.55 1.31 12.66
CA LEU A 82 11.16 1.11 12.27
C LEU A 82 10.53 2.47 11.89
N LYS A 83 10.32 2.70 10.59
CA LYS A 83 9.57 3.84 10.09
C LYS A 83 8.08 3.52 10.07
N ARG A 84 7.27 4.45 10.59
CA ARG A 84 5.80 4.36 10.58
C ARG A 84 5.25 5.33 9.56
N ASN A 85 4.01 5.10 9.12
CA ASN A 85 3.25 6.03 8.28
C ASN A 85 2.57 7.15 9.07
N THR A 86 3.02 7.43 10.30
CA THR A 86 2.47 8.49 11.17
C THR A 86 3.54 9.41 11.75
N GLY A 87 4.80 9.18 11.38
CA GLY A 87 5.95 9.87 11.98
C GLY A 87 6.33 11.18 11.29
N ALA A 88 5.59 11.61 10.27
CA ALA A 88 5.91 12.78 9.46
C ALA A 88 5.89 14.05 10.33
N GLN A 89 6.74 15.01 10.00
CA GLN A 89 6.85 16.28 10.70
C GLN A 89 6.49 17.45 9.78
N GLU A 90 6.06 18.56 10.38
CA GLU A 90 5.80 19.79 9.62
C GLU A 90 7.08 20.27 8.92
N GLY A 91 6.98 20.60 7.63
CA GLY A 91 8.11 21.05 6.82
C GLY A 91 8.89 19.93 6.14
N ASP A 92 8.63 18.66 6.48
CA ASP A 92 9.22 17.53 5.77
C ASP A 92 8.97 17.63 4.26
N VAL A 93 9.97 17.28 3.47
CA VAL A 93 9.84 17.14 2.02
C VAL A 93 9.45 15.71 1.66
N LEU A 94 8.67 15.58 0.59
CA LEU A 94 8.08 14.30 0.17
C LEU A 94 8.76 13.78 -1.10
N PHE A 95 9.02 12.48 -1.12
CA PHE A 95 9.60 11.76 -2.26
C PHE A 95 8.79 10.52 -2.60
N LEU A 96 8.75 10.15 -3.89
CA LEU A 96 8.09 8.95 -4.38
C LEU A 96 9.06 8.12 -5.24
N THR A 97 9.29 6.85 -4.89
CA THR A 97 10.35 6.05 -5.51
C THR A 97 9.97 5.34 -6.80
N LYS A 98 8.68 5.32 -7.16
CA LYS A 98 8.22 4.78 -8.45
C LYS A 98 7.17 5.68 -9.07
N PRO A 99 7.17 5.81 -10.41
CA PRO A 99 6.18 6.59 -11.11
C PRO A 99 4.76 6.01 -11.00
N LEU A 100 3.75 6.89 -11.12
CA LEU A 100 2.33 6.53 -11.16
C LEU A 100 1.87 6.11 -12.57
N GLY A 101 0.72 5.44 -12.64
CA GLY A 101 0.02 5.11 -13.89
C GLY A 101 -0.22 3.61 -14.14
N ILE A 102 0.06 2.76 -13.15
CA ILE A 102 -0.10 1.30 -13.28
C ILE A 102 -1.56 0.91 -13.56
N GLY A 103 -2.52 1.50 -12.85
CA GLY A 103 -3.94 1.18 -13.02
C GLY A 103 -4.43 1.57 -14.41
N ILE A 104 -3.99 2.71 -14.92
CA ILE A 104 -4.30 3.21 -16.28
C ILE A 104 -3.79 2.24 -17.36
N LEU A 105 -2.52 1.85 -17.29
CA LEU A 105 -1.89 0.95 -18.27
C LEU A 105 -2.46 -0.48 -18.20
N THR A 106 -2.62 -1.03 -17.00
CA THR A 106 -3.22 -2.37 -16.83
C THR A 106 -4.68 -2.41 -17.26
N THR A 107 -5.41 -1.30 -17.13
CA THR A 107 -6.76 -1.17 -17.68
C THR A 107 -6.75 -1.12 -19.20
N ALA A 108 -5.79 -0.41 -19.80
CA ALA A 108 -5.64 -0.37 -21.26
C ALA A 108 -5.38 -1.77 -21.82
N GLN A 109 -4.55 -2.56 -21.11
CA GLN A 109 -4.28 -3.95 -21.45
C GLN A 109 -5.55 -4.80 -21.37
N LYS A 110 -6.32 -4.70 -20.27
CA LYS A 110 -7.59 -5.44 -20.10
C LYS A 110 -8.64 -5.06 -21.16
N LYS A 111 -8.61 -3.82 -21.63
CA LYS A 111 -9.50 -3.31 -22.70
C LYS A 111 -9.01 -3.68 -24.12
N GLY A 112 -7.83 -4.25 -24.27
CA GLY A 112 -7.24 -4.56 -25.57
C GLY A 112 -6.83 -3.33 -26.39
N ILE A 113 -6.64 -2.17 -25.74
CA ILE A 113 -6.24 -0.92 -26.40
C ILE A 113 -4.77 -0.54 -26.13
N LEU A 114 -4.08 -1.33 -25.30
CA LEU A 114 -2.65 -1.11 -25.02
C LEU A 114 -1.83 -1.43 -26.27
N LYS A 115 -1.06 -0.45 -26.75
CA LYS A 115 -0.11 -0.65 -27.85
C LYS A 115 1.03 -1.59 -27.44
N ASP A 116 1.55 -2.36 -28.38
CA ASP A 116 2.63 -3.33 -28.14
C ASP A 116 3.90 -2.68 -27.56
N GLU A 117 4.25 -1.47 -28.02
CA GLU A 117 5.37 -0.67 -27.52
C GLU A 117 5.24 -0.31 -26.02
N HIS A 118 4.02 -0.31 -25.47
CA HIS A 118 3.73 0.02 -24.07
C HIS A 118 3.59 -1.22 -23.18
N ALA A 119 3.71 -2.44 -23.73
CA ALA A 119 3.37 -3.69 -23.06
C ALA A 119 4.18 -3.96 -21.78
N THR A 120 5.41 -3.46 -21.70
CA THR A 120 6.31 -3.74 -20.58
C THR A 120 6.33 -2.64 -19.53
N LEU A 121 5.84 -1.43 -19.84
CA LEU A 121 5.98 -0.25 -18.98
C LEU A 121 5.46 -0.48 -17.56
N ALA A 122 4.23 -0.98 -17.42
CA ALA A 122 3.65 -1.27 -16.11
C ALA A 122 4.36 -2.43 -15.40
N ARG A 123 4.62 -3.54 -16.12
CA ARG A 123 5.30 -4.73 -15.58
C ARG A 123 6.65 -4.35 -14.99
N ASP A 124 7.46 -3.60 -15.73
CA ASP A 124 8.83 -3.28 -15.34
C ASP A 124 8.88 -2.37 -14.12
N VAL A 125 7.86 -1.52 -13.91
CA VAL A 125 7.70 -0.74 -12.67
C VAL A 125 7.23 -1.62 -11.51
N MET A 126 6.23 -2.50 -11.74
CA MET A 126 5.71 -3.41 -10.71
C MET A 126 6.77 -4.39 -10.20
N CYS A 127 7.65 -4.88 -11.08
CA CYS A 127 8.69 -5.86 -10.76
C CYS A 127 9.92 -5.25 -10.08
N ARG A 128 10.07 -3.92 -10.05
CA ARG A 128 11.14 -3.28 -9.26
C ARG A 128 10.88 -3.48 -7.76
N LEU A 129 11.85 -4.02 -7.02
CA LEU A 129 11.72 -4.20 -5.58
C LEU A 129 11.89 -2.87 -4.83
N ASN A 130 11.13 -2.67 -3.75
CA ASN A 130 11.29 -1.52 -2.84
C ASN A 130 12.44 -1.76 -1.82
N ASN A 131 13.57 -2.31 -2.26
CA ASN A 131 14.71 -2.66 -1.40
C ASN A 131 15.38 -1.43 -0.75
N ALA A 132 15.34 -0.27 -1.41
CA ALA A 132 15.84 1.00 -0.89
C ALA A 132 15.20 1.39 0.46
N GLY A 133 13.97 0.91 0.74
CA GLY A 133 13.31 1.15 2.02
C GLY A 133 14.08 0.61 3.22
N ALA A 134 14.84 -0.47 3.07
CA ALA A 134 15.69 -0.99 4.14
C ALA A 134 16.80 0.01 4.52
N THR A 135 17.42 0.66 3.52
CA THR A 135 18.41 1.72 3.71
C THR A 135 17.77 2.98 4.26
N PHE A 136 16.65 3.44 3.70
CA PHE A 136 15.96 4.63 4.18
C PHE A 136 15.51 4.50 5.64
N GLY A 137 15.15 3.28 6.07
CA GLY A 137 14.81 2.99 7.46
C GLY A 137 15.93 3.26 8.46
N THR A 138 17.21 3.22 8.05
CA THR A 138 18.33 3.49 8.96
C THR A 138 18.66 4.99 9.06
N LEU A 139 18.08 5.83 8.21
CA LEU A 139 18.39 7.25 8.16
C LEU A 139 17.59 7.98 9.25
N PRO A 140 18.23 8.72 10.18
CA PRO A 140 17.54 9.38 11.27
C PRO A 140 16.63 10.52 10.79
N TYR A 141 16.99 11.16 9.68
CA TYR A 141 16.26 12.26 9.05
C TYR A 141 15.09 11.81 8.16
N VAL A 142 14.84 10.51 8.04
CA VAL A 142 13.60 9.97 7.45
C VAL A 142 12.58 9.83 8.57
N HIS A 143 11.53 10.65 8.57
CA HIS A 143 10.56 10.71 9.66
C HIS A 143 9.41 9.73 9.49
N ALA A 144 8.95 9.52 8.25
CA ALA A 144 7.92 8.54 7.94
C ALA A 144 8.12 7.91 6.56
N MET A 145 7.55 6.71 6.41
CA MET A 145 7.60 5.97 5.15
C MET A 145 6.40 5.04 5.05
N THR A 146 5.81 4.96 3.86
CA THR A 146 4.76 4.01 3.49
C THR A 146 4.95 3.60 2.02
N ASP A 147 4.22 2.60 1.55
CA ASP A 147 4.13 2.26 0.14
C ASP A 147 2.85 2.79 -0.49
N VAL A 148 2.92 3.22 -1.76
CA VAL A 148 1.75 3.65 -2.54
C VAL A 148 1.20 2.44 -3.29
N THR A 149 0.02 2.00 -2.89
CA THR A 149 -0.63 0.81 -3.46
C THR A 149 -2.04 1.09 -4.00
N GLY A 150 -3.03 0.24 -3.70
CA GLY A 150 -4.36 0.26 -4.31
C GLY A 150 -5.17 1.54 -4.06
N PHE A 151 -4.84 2.29 -3.00
CA PHE A 151 -5.49 3.57 -2.69
C PHE A 151 -4.92 4.77 -3.46
N GLY A 152 -3.90 4.56 -4.30
CA GLY A 152 -3.25 5.65 -5.04
C GLY A 152 -2.45 6.58 -4.13
N LEU A 153 -1.76 7.55 -4.73
CA LEU A 153 -0.89 8.48 -4.00
C LEU A 153 -1.69 9.30 -2.98
N MET A 154 -2.83 9.84 -3.40
CA MET A 154 -3.65 10.71 -2.55
C MET A 154 -4.23 9.98 -1.34
N GLY A 155 -4.60 8.71 -1.48
CA GLY A 155 -5.12 7.92 -0.36
C GLY A 155 -4.06 7.66 0.70
N HIS A 156 -2.88 7.17 0.27
CA HIS A 156 -1.76 6.91 1.18
C HIS A 156 -1.18 8.18 1.81
N LEU A 157 -1.13 9.28 1.05
CA LEU A 157 -0.73 10.58 1.60
C LEU A 157 -1.79 11.14 2.57
N CYS A 158 -3.09 10.91 2.34
CA CYS A 158 -4.12 11.27 3.32
C CYS A 158 -3.90 10.52 4.64
N GLU A 159 -3.64 9.21 4.59
CA GLU A 159 -3.36 8.42 5.80
C GLU A 159 -2.10 8.93 6.54
N LEU A 160 -1.04 9.27 5.79
CA LEU A 160 0.18 9.86 6.35
C LEU A 160 -0.11 11.19 7.07
N CYS A 161 -0.84 12.09 6.41
CA CYS A 161 -1.20 13.40 6.94
C CYS A 161 -2.08 13.29 8.17
N GLU A 162 -3.11 12.44 8.13
CA GLU A 162 -4.03 12.24 9.27
C GLU A 162 -3.35 11.57 10.45
N GLY A 163 -2.45 10.61 10.20
CA GLY A 163 -1.67 9.97 11.24
C GLY A 163 -0.70 10.91 11.96
N ALA A 164 -0.24 11.96 11.28
CA ALA A 164 0.68 12.97 11.82
C ALA A 164 -0.01 14.27 12.28
N ASP A 165 -1.34 14.38 12.10
CA ASP A 165 -2.11 15.64 12.30
C ASP A 165 -1.59 16.83 11.46
N LEU A 166 -1.22 16.56 10.21
CA LEU A 166 -0.68 17.52 9.25
C LEU A 166 -1.54 17.59 7.97
N SER A 167 -1.13 18.46 7.05
CA SER A 167 -1.57 18.47 5.65
C SER A 167 -0.36 18.35 4.72
N ALA A 168 -0.58 18.23 3.41
CA ALA A 168 0.49 18.22 2.42
C ALA A 168 0.19 19.08 1.19
N GLU A 169 1.24 19.66 0.63
CA GLU A 169 1.24 20.36 -0.66
C GLU A 169 2.05 19.54 -1.67
N ILE A 170 1.40 19.13 -2.77
CA ILE A 170 2.03 18.35 -3.85
C ILE A 170 2.29 19.21 -5.08
N ASP A 171 3.49 19.09 -5.62
CA ASP A 171 3.87 19.63 -6.92
C ASP A 171 3.53 18.62 -8.01
N TYR A 172 2.39 18.79 -8.67
CA TYR A 172 1.90 17.84 -9.67
C TYR A 172 2.87 17.64 -10.84
N ASN A 173 3.64 18.67 -11.19
CA ASN A 173 4.59 18.59 -12.29
C ASN A 173 5.82 17.76 -11.90
N ALA A 174 6.20 17.76 -10.62
CA ALA A 174 7.29 16.94 -10.10
C ALA A 174 6.89 15.49 -9.83
N VAL A 175 5.60 15.16 -9.72
CA VAL A 175 5.15 13.78 -9.52
C VAL A 175 5.61 12.90 -10.69
N PRO A 176 6.38 11.82 -10.43
CA PRO A 176 6.83 10.92 -11.49
C PRO A 176 5.64 10.12 -12.03
N ILE A 177 5.51 10.07 -13.36
CA ILE A 177 4.45 9.36 -14.08
C ILE A 177 5.12 8.52 -15.16
N ILE A 178 4.64 7.29 -15.36
CA ILE A 178 5.18 6.36 -16.38
C ILE A 178 4.86 6.97 -17.73
N ASP A 179 5.84 7.55 -18.42
CA ASP A 179 5.65 8.22 -19.72
C ASP A 179 4.37 9.07 -19.76
N ARG A 180 4.50 10.34 -19.34
CA ARG A 180 3.36 11.22 -19.12
C ARG A 180 2.46 11.33 -20.35
N ASP A 181 3.02 11.43 -21.55
CA ASP A 181 2.21 11.54 -22.78
C ASP A 181 1.41 10.26 -23.05
N VAL A 182 2.03 9.10 -22.84
CA VAL A 182 1.36 7.80 -22.97
C VAL A 182 0.20 7.67 -21.98
N ILE A 183 0.40 8.06 -20.72
CA ILE A 183 -0.65 8.01 -19.69
C ILE A 183 -1.81 8.94 -20.03
N LEU A 184 -1.50 10.16 -20.49
CA LEU A 184 -2.53 11.12 -20.89
C LEU A 184 -3.35 10.62 -22.08
N ASP A 185 -2.71 9.96 -23.06
CA ASP A 185 -3.41 9.41 -24.21
C ASP A 185 -4.36 8.26 -23.85
N TYR A 186 -3.97 7.40 -22.90
CA TYR A 186 -4.88 6.37 -22.39
C TYR A 186 -5.99 6.95 -21.50
N LEU A 187 -5.71 8.03 -20.77
CA LEU A 187 -6.72 8.70 -19.95
C LEU A 187 -7.80 9.36 -20.82
N LYS A 188 -7.43 9.99 -21.95
CA LYS A 188 -8.38 10.51 -22.96
C LYS A 188 -9.32 9.42 -23.49
N GLN A 189 -8.82 8.19 -23.59
CA GLN A 189 -9.59 7.00 -23.98
C GLN A 189 -10.40 6.38 -22.82
N LYS A 190 -10.49 7.08 -21.67
CA LYS A 190 -11.15 6.62 -20.45
C LYS A 190 -10.58 5.28 -19.94
N SER A 191 -9.28 5.07 -20.08
CA SER A 191 -8.60 3.90 -19.56
C SER A 191 -8.18 4.11 -18.11
N PHE A 192 -9.10 3.84 -17.18
CA PHE A 192 -8.83 3.84 -15.75
C PHE A 192 -9.67 2.75 -15.08
N PRO A 193 -9.15 2.13 -14.00
CA PRO A 193 -9.88 1.10 -13.29
C PRO A 193 -11.01 1.71 -12.47
N GLY A 194 -12.08 0.94 -12.21
CA GLY A 194 -13.13 1.35 -11.27
C GLY A 194 -12.61 1.57 -9.83
N GLY A 195 -11.40 1.08 -9.51
CA GLY A 195 -10.71 1.43 -8.27
C GLY A 195 -10.41 2.92 -8.13
N THR A 196 -10.11 3.63 -9.22
CA THR A 196 -9.85 5.07 -9.21
C THR A 196 -11.09 5.85 -8.75
N THR A 197 -12.26 5.51 -9.28
CA THR A 197 -13.53 6.13 -8.87
C THR A 197 -13.84 5.86 -7.41
N ARG A 198 -13.66 4.62 -6.94
CA ARG A 198 -13.83 4.26 -5.51
C ARG A 198 -12.88 5.04 -4.60
N ASN A 199 -11.63 5.23 -5.02
CA ASN A 199 -10.65 6.03 -4.30
C ASN A 199 -11.11 7.49 -4.20
N ILE A 200 -11.56 8.08 -5.32
CA ILE A 200 -12.11 9.44 -5.36
C ILE A 200 -13.32 9.60 -4.45
N GLU A 201 -14.25 8.64 -4.45
CA GLU A 201 -15.42 8.64 -3.56
C GLU A 201 -15.02 8.54 -2.07
N SER A 202 -13.96 7.78 -1.77
CA SER A 202 -13.54 7.52 -0.39
C SER A 202 -12.87 8.70 0.29
N TYR A 203 -12.05 9.48 -0.44
CA TYR A 203 -11.23 10.54 0.18
C TYR A 203 -11.17 11.82 -0.65
N GLY A 204 -11.85 11.91 -1.80
CA GLY A 204 -11.80 13.07 -2.68
C GLY A 204 -12.33 14.36 -2.04
N ASN A 205 -13.19 14.26 -1.03
CA ASN A 205 -13.65 15.39 -0.22
C ASN A 205 -12.56 15.98 0.70
N LYS A 206 -11.46 15.26 0.91
CA LYS A 206 -10.29 15.72 1.69
C LYS A 206 -9.27 16.48 0.83
N LEU A 207 -9.42 16.43 -0.50
CA LEU A 207 -8.49 17.04 -1.44
C LEU A 207 -8.99 18.43 -1.85
N ALA A 208 -8.08 19.38 -2.05
CA ALA A 208 -8.40 20.63 -2.71
C ALA A 208 -8.90 20.36 -4.15
N PRO A 209 -9.62 21.30 -4.78
CA PRO A 209 -10.12 21.12 -6.15
C PRO A 209 -9.01 20.71 -7.13
N LEU A 210 -9.23 19.60 -7.83
CA LEU A 210 -8.33 19.04 -8.84
C LEU A 210 -8.99 19.09 -10.22
N THR A 211 -8.19 19.24 -11.27
CA THR A 211 -8.64 18.89 -12.63
C THR A 211 -8.94 17.40 -12.73
N GLU A 212 -9.76 17.00 -13.71
CA GLU A 212 -10.05 15.57 -13.93
C GLU A 212 -8.76 14.77 -14.21
N GLU A 213 -7.83 15.33 -14.97
CA GLU A 213 -6.54 14.68 -15.23
C GLU A 213 -5.77 14.38 -13.93
N GLN A 214 -5.54 15.42 -13.12
CA GLN A 214 -4.85 15.31 -11.83
C GLN A 214 -5.56 14.30 -10.94
N LYS A 215 -6.89 14.38 -10.86
CA LYS A 215 -7.70 13.51 -10.01
C LYS A 215 -7.57 12.03 -10.40
N TYR A 216 -7.64 11.72 -11.69
CA TYR A 216 -7.59 10.32 -12.14
C TYR A 216 -6.18 9.73 -12.11
N ILE A 217 -5.14 10.55 -12.24
CA ILE A 217 -3.75 10.09 -12.11
C ILE A 217 -3.35 9.91 -10.65
N LEU A 218 -3.62 10.91 -9.80
CA LEU A 218 -3.17 10.91 -8.41
C LEU A 218 -3.95 9.93 -7.52
N CYS A 219 -5.17 9.57 -7.92
CA CYS A 219 -6.01 8.57 -7.25
C CYS A 219 -5.97 7.18 -7.93
N ASP A 220 -5.15 7.00 -8.98
CA ASP A 220 -5.01 5.73 -9.69
C ASP A 220 -4.46 4.64 -8.74
N PRO A 221 -5.09 3.45 -8.64
CA PRO A 221 -4.55 2.32 -7.90
C PRO A 221 -3.20 1.86 -8.45
N GLN A 222 -2.18 1.80 -7.58
CA GLN A 222 -0.86 1.30 -7.95
C GLN A 222 -0.70 -0.15 -7.45
N THR A 223 -0.60 -1.12 -8.36
CA THR A 223 -0.18 -2.47 -7.96
C THR A 223 1.34 -2.45 -7.80
N SER A 224 1.88 -2.89 -6.66
CA SER A 224 3.34 -2.88 -6.39
C SER A 224 4.00 -1.50 -6.67
N GLY A 225 3.38 -0.43 -6.16
CA GLY A 225 3.91 0.92 -6.34
C GLY A 225 5.16 1.21 -5.50
N GLY A 226 5.59 2.46 -5.50
CA GLY A 226 6.81 2.91 -4.83
C GLY A 226 6.61 3.21 -3.36
N LEU A 227 7.71 3.58 -2.70
CA LEU A 227 7.70 4.14 -1.35
C LEU A 227 7.40 5.64 -1.43
N LEU A 228 6.52 6.11 -0.56
CA LEU A 228 6.32 7.51 -0.22
C LEU A 228 7.09 7.80 1.07
N VAL A 229 8.01 8.75 1.02
CA VAL A 229 8.98 9.02 2.09
C VAL A 229 8.89 10.48 2.53
N SER A 230 8.80 10.70 3.84
CA SER A 230 8.83 12.01 4.50
C SER A 230 10.21 12.24 5.11
N VAL A 231 10.89 13.31 4.69
CA VAL A 231 12.30 13.55 4.97
C VAL A 231 12.51 14.98 5.48
N ASP A 232 13.36 15.15 6.48
CA ASP A 232 13.79 16.47 6.95
C ASP A 232 14.34 17.31 5.76
N PRO A 233 13.82 18.52 5.52
CA PRO A 233 14.27 19.39 4.43
C PRO A 233 15.77 19.69 4.45
N GLN A 234 16.42 19.69 5.62
CA GLN A 234 17.86 19.96 5.73
C GLN A 234 18.71 18.84 5.12
N HIS A 235 18.15 17.63 5.01
CA HIS A 235 18.83 16.44 4.51
C HIS A 235 18.30 15.98 3.14
N ALA A 236 17.55 16.84 2.44
CA ALA A 236 16.95 16.51 1.13
C ALA A 236 18.02 16.15 0.08
N ALA A 237 19.15 16.87 0.05
CA ALA A 237 20.25 16.60 -0.87
C ALA A 237 20.91 15.25 -0.57
N ASP A 238 21.24 15.00 0.70
CA ASP A 238 21.82 13.74 1.17
C ASP A 238 20.89 12.55 0.87
N PHE A 239 19.58 12.72 1.06
CA PHE A 239 18.59 11.69 0.74
C PHE A 239 18.56 11.37 -0.76
N LEU A 240 18.66 12.38 -1.62
CA LEU A 240 18.77 12.17 -3.06
C LEU A 240 20.05 11.41 -3.43
N ASP A 241 21.18 11.75 -2.80
CA ASP A 241 22.45 11.05 -3.03
C ASP A 241 22.36 9.56 -2.65
N VAL A 242 21.81 9.26 -1.46
CA VAL A 242 21.52 7.88 -1.03
C VAL A 242 20.54 7.19 -1.99
N GLY A 243 19.54 7.92 -2.49
CA GLY A 243 18.63 7.43 -3.52
C GLY A 243 19.36 6.99 -4.79
N ARG A 244 20.31 7.78 -5.29
CA ARG A 244 21.12 7.44 -6.47
C ARG A 244 21.97 6.19 -6.21
N GLU A 245 22.59 6.07 -5.04
CA GLU A 245 23.33 4.86 -4.64
C GLU A 245 22.45 3.60 -4.58
N CYS A 246 21.18 3.76 -4.21
CA CYS A 246 20.18 2.68 -4.23
C CYS A 246 19.59 2.40 -5.64
N GLY A 247 20.10 3.04 -6.69
CA GLY A 247 19.61 2.87 -8.06
C GLY A 247 18.35 3.70 -8.41
N LEU A 248 18.01 4.69 -7.59
CA LEU A 248 16.88 5.61 -7.81
C LEU A 248 17.37 6.97 -8.36
N GLY A 249 18.04 6.94 -9.51
CA GLY A 249 18.65 8.12 -10.14
C GLY A 249 17.68 9.25 -10.49
N GLU A 250 16.40 8.92 -10.68
CA GLU A 250 15.32 9.84 -11.08
C GLU A 250 14.49 10.34 -9.89
N LEU A 251 14.91 10.05 -8.66
CA LEU A 251 14.20 10.47 -7.46
C LEU A 251 14.16 12.00 -7.40
N VAL A 252 12.97 12.56 -7.20
CA VAL A 252 12.74 13.99 -7.10
C VAL A 252 11.78 14.29 -5.95
N GLN A 253 11.92 15.48 -5.37
CA GLN A 253 10.96 15.97 -4.40
C GLN A 253 9.62 16.25 -5.09
N ILE A 254 8.54 15.65 -4.58
CA ILE A 254 7.18 15.79 -5.14
C ILE A 254 6.29 16.74 -4.34
N GLY A 255 6.75 17.21 -3.19
CA GLY A 255 5.94 18.06 -2.32
C GLY A 255 6.55 18.27 -0.94
N LYS A 256 5.71 18.68 0.01
CA LYS A 256 6.08 18.88 1.41
C LYS A 256 4.88 18.70 2.34
N MET A 257 5.17 18.38 3.59
CA MET A 257 4.24 18.43 4.70
C MET A 257 4.07 19.87 5.19
N THR A 258 2.87 20.24 5.58
CA THR A 258 2.51 21.56 6.10
C THR A 258 1.71 21.42 7.40
N ALA A 259 1.59 22.51 8.15
CA ALA A 259 0.57 22.62 9.19
C ALA A 259 -0.82 22.24 8.65
N ARG A 260 -1.66 21.70 9.53
CA ARG A 260 -3.01 21.25 9.22
C ARG A 260 -3.82 22.37 8.54
N ASN A 261 -4.50 22.03 7.45
CA ASN A 261 -5.30 22.96 6.64
C ASN A 261 -6.73 22.43 6.45
N THR A 262 -7.60 23.22 5.83
CA THR A 262 -9.00 22.85 5.53
C THR A 262 -9.08 21.60 4.65
N HIS A 263 -8.20 21.52 3.65
CA HIS A 263 -7.99 20.30 2.86
C HIS A 263 -6.77 19.56 3.41
N VAL A 264 -6.83 18.23 3.42
CA VAL A 264 -5.71 17.39 3.86
C VAL A 264 -4.58 17.46 2.84
N ILE A 265 -4.91 17.53 1.54
CA ILE A 265 -3.92 17.65 0.47
C ILE A 265 -4.34 18.75 -0.50
N SER A 266 -3.39 19.58 -0.90
CA SER A 266 -3.53 20.57 -1.98
C SER A 266 -2.43 20.39 -3.03
N LEU A 267 -2.64 20.97 -4.21
CA LEU A 267 -1.61 21.10 -5.24
C LEU A 267 -1.05 22.52 -5.28
N ARG A 268 0.22 22.65 -5.66
CA ARG A 268 0.88 23.92 -5.98
C ARG A 268 1.22 24.03 -7.46
#